data_AF-A0A1D8D4C0-F1
#
_entry.id   AF-A0A1D8D4C0-F1
#
_cell.length_a   1.000
_cell.length_b   1.000
_cell.length_c   1.000
_cell.angle_alpha   90.00
_cell.angle_beta   90.00
_cell.angle_gamma   90.00
#
_symmetry.space_group_name_H-M   'P 1'
#
loop_
_entity.id
_entity.type
_entity.pdbx_description
1 polymer ?
#
loop_
_entity_poly.entity_id
_entity_poly.type
_entity_poly.pdbx_seq_one_letter_code
_entity_poly.pdbx_strand_id
1 'polypeptide(L)' 'MKPMYYLVAAALSIILSIYVFIFGTWANSQLVAIFIGLWAPTIICLGIFNILMNIHDEMCCAHKRIEGRQTGHDRCGC' A
#
# COMPACT_ATOMS: atom_id res chain seq x y z
N MET A 1 -4.25 8.27 2.49
CA MET A 1 -5.45 7.43 2.76
C MET A 1 -5.13 6.46 3.88
N LYS A 2 -6.07 6.08 4.76
CA LYS A 2 -5.72 5.24 5.93
C LYS A 2 -5.24 3.85 5.45
N PRO A 3 -4.07 3.36 5.88
CA PRO A 3 -3.49 2.09 5.43
C PRO A 3 -4.40 0.88 5.70
N MET A 4 -5.33 1.01 6.66
CA MET A 4 -6.39 0.04 6.93
C MET A 4 -7.21 -0.36 5.69
N TYR A 5 -7.44 0.55 4.73
CA TYR A 5 -8.24 0.22 3.56
C TYR A 5 -7.60 -0.87 2.69
N TYR A 6 -6.28 -0.87 2.54
CA TYR A 6 -5.57 -1.89 1.76
C TYR A 6 -5.59 -3.25 2.46
N LEU A 7 -5.44 -3.25 3.79
CA LEU A 7 -5.55 -4.47 4.61
C LEU A 7 -6.96 -5.07 4.56
N VAL A 8 -7.99 -4.23 4.68
CA VAL A 8 -9.39 -4.66 4.60
C VAL A 8 -9.71 -5.18 3.20
N ALA A 9 -9.27 -4.49 2.14
CA ALA A 9 -9.46 -4.94 0.76
C ALA A 9 -8.76 -6.28 0.48
N ALA A 10 -7.53 -6.47 0.98
CA ALA A 10 -6.82 -7.73 0.85
C ALA A 10 -7.52 -8.87 1.60
N ALA A 11 -7.96 -8.63 2.84
CA ALA A 11 -8.70 -9.61 3.63
C ALA A 11 -10.01 -10.03 2.95
N LEU A 12 -10.78 -9.06 2.43
CA LEU A 12 -12.01 -9.33 1.67
C LEU A 12 -11.73 -10.14 0.39
N SER A 13 -10.66 -9.83 -0.34
CA SER A 13 -10.26 -10.58 -1.55
C SER A 13 -9.93 -12.04 -1.24
N ILE A 14 -9.25 -12.30 -0.11
CA ILE A 14 -8.90 -13.66 0.32
C ILE A 14 -10.16 -14.43 0.75
N ILE A 15 -11.03 -13.81 1.57
CA ILE A 15 -12.27 -14.43 2.02
C ILE A 15 -13.16 -14.78 0.81
N LEU A 16 -13.29 -13.86 -0.14
CA LEU A 16 -14.07 -14.07 -1.36
C LEU A 16 -13.49 -15.20 -2.23
N SER A 17 -12.16 -15.26 -2.38
CA SER A 17 -11.49 -16.36 -3.07
C SER A 17 -11.81 -17.71 -2.43
N ILE A 18 -11.71 -17.83 -1.10
CA ILE A 18 -12.00 -19.09 -0.39
C ILE A 18 -13.47 -19.47 -0.54
N TYR A 19 -14.38 -18.49 -0.43
CA TYR A 19 -15.82 -18.71 -0.57
C TYR A 19 -16.17 -19.26 -1.96
N VAL A 20 -15.65 -18.64 -3.03
CA VAL A 20 -15.90 -19.09 -4.42
C VAL A 20 -15.24 -20.46 -4.68
N PHE A 21 -14.11 -20.75 -4.04
CA PHE A 21 -13.44 -22.05 -4.19
C PHE A 21 -14.24 -23.21 -3.57
N ILE A 22 -14.80 -23.01 -2.37
CA ILE A 22 -15.49 -24.06 -1.61
C ILE A 22 -16.97 -24.19 -2.03
N PHE A 23 -17.66 -23.07 -2.26
CA PHE A 23 -19.11 -23.06 -2.51
C PHE A 23 -19.48 -22.80 -3.97
N GLY A 24 -18.50 -22.59 -4.85
CA GLY A 24 -18.76 -22.33 -6.27
C GLY A 24 -19.23 -23.57 -7.01
N THR A 25 -20.51 -23.60 -7.38
CA THR A 25 -21.16 -24.71 -8.12
C THR A 25 -21.03 -24.59 -9.65
N TRP A 26 -20.35 -23.56 -10.14
CA TRP A 26 -20.22 -23.26 -11.57
C TRP A 26 -19.03 -24.00 -12.20
N ALA A 27 -19.13 -24.36 -13.48
CA ALA A 27 -18.00 -24.91 -14.22
C ALA A 27 -16.81 -23.93 -14.16
N ASN A 28 -15.64 -24.43 -13.75
CA ASN A 28 -14.40 -23.65 -13.54
C ASN A 28 -14.39 -22.70 -12.32
N SER A 29 -15.27 -22.87 -11.34
CA SER A 29 -15.29 -22.06 -10.11
C SER A 29 -13.93 -22.02 -9.38
N GLN A 30 -13.19 -23.12 -9.38
CA GLN A 30 -11.85 -23.21 -8.80
C GLN A 30 -10.84 -22.30 -9.50
N LEU A 31 -10.88 -22.24 -10.83
CA LEU A 31 -10.01 -21.38 -11.64
C LEU A 31 -10.33 -19.89 -11.40
N VAL A 32 -11.62 -19.56 -11.28
CA VAL A 32 -12.08 -18.20 -10.95
C VAL A 32 -11.65 -17.81 -9.53
N ALA A 33 -11.75 -18.71 -8.56
CA ALA A 33 -11.28 -18.47 -7.20
C ALA A 33 -9.78 -18.20 -7.14
N ILE A 34 -8.95 -19.00 -7.83
CA ILE A 34 -7.50 -18.76 -7.92
C ILE A 34 -7.21 -17.40 -8.55
N PHE A 35 -7.95 -17.03 -9.60
CA PHE A 35 -7.82 -15.73 -10.23
C PHE A 35 -8.10 -14.60 -9.22
N ILE A 36 -9.20 -14.67 -8.46
CA ILE A 36 -9.55 -13.68 -7.43
C ILE A 36 -8.51 -13.64 -6.30
N GLY A 37 -8.02 -14.80 -5.86
CA GLY A 37 -6.98 -14.91 -4.83
C GLY A 37 -5.65 -14.28 -5.26
N LEU A 38 -5.30 -14.36 -6.54
CA LEU A 38 -4.08 -13.77 -7.11
C LEU A 38 -4.03 -12.24 -6.98
N TRP A 39 -5.18 -11.57 -6.88
CA TRP A 39 -5.25 -10.12 -6.71
C TRP A 39 -4.88 -9.67 -5.29
N ALA A 40 -4.96 -10.54 -4.28
CA ALA A 40 -4.66 -10.18 -2.90
C ALA A 40 -3.19 -9.70 -2.71
N PRO A 41 -2.16 -10.42 -3.23
CA PRO A 41 -0.78 -9.91 -3.24
C PRO A 41 -0.62 -8.54 -3.90
N THR A 42 -1.31 -8.29 -5.02
CA THR A 42 -1.24 -7.01 -5.74
C THR A 42 -1.81 -5.86 -4.91
N ILE A 43 -2.96 -6.08 -4.24
CA ILE A 43 -3.58 -5.10 -3.34
C ILE A 43 -2.66 -4.78 -2.16
N ILE A 44 -1.99 -5.79 -1.60
CA ILE A 44 -1.02 -5.62 -0.51
C ILE A 44 0.19 -4.79 -0.98
N CYS A 45 0.76 -5.11 -2.14
CA CYS A 45 1.89 -4.37 -2.71
C CYS A 45 1.52 -2.90 -2.93
N LEU A 46 0.34 -2.61 -3.49
CA LEU A 46 -0.14 -1.24 -3.67
C LEU A 46 -0.28 -0.49 -2.33
N GLY A 47 -0.73 -1.17 -1.27
CA GLY A 47 -0.79 -0.60 0.07
C GLY A 47 0.59 -0.23 0.62
N ILE A 48 1.58 -1.12 0.47
CA ILE A 48 2.97 -0.87 0.88
C ILE A 48 3.58 0.30 0.10
N PHE A 49 3.38 0.35 -1.24
CA PHE A 49 3.86 1.47 -2.06
C PHE A 49 3.26 2.81 -1.63
N ASN A 50 1.97 2.84 -1.28
CA ASN A 50 1.32 4.08 -0.83
C ASN A 50 1.92 4.56 0.50
N ILE A 51 2.18 3.65 1.44
CA ILE A 51 2.86 3.95 2.72
C ILE A 51 4.28 4.46 2.46
N LEU A 52 5.01 3.80 1.56
CA LEU A 52 6.39 4.17 1.23
C LEU A 52 6.45 5.57 0.62
N MET A 53 5.53 5.93 -0.29
CA MET A 53 5.45 7.28 -0.84
C MET A 53 5.10 8.32 0.22
N ASN A 54 4.22 8.00 1.17
CA ASN A 54 3.90 8.91 2.27
C ASN A 54 5.14 9.18 3.15
N ILE A 55 5.88 8.13 3.51
CA ILE A 55 7.13 8.29 4.28
C ILE A 55 8.16 9.07 3.45
N HIS A 56 8.26 8.81 2.14
CA HIS A 56 9.19 9.51 1.27
C HIS A 56 8.90 11.03 1.25
N ASP A 57 7.63 11.42 1.17
CA ASP A 57 7.23 12.84 1.21
C ASP A 57 7.56 13.51 2.55
N GLU A 58 7.29 12.82 3.67
CA GLU A 58 7.67 13.30 5.01
C GLU A 58 9.18 13.47 5.16
N MET A 59 9.97 12.52 4.64
CA MET A 59 11.42 12.58 4.68
C MET A 59 11.98 13.67 3.76
N CYS A 60 11.40 13.88 2.59
CA CYS A 60 11.79 14.97 1.69
C CYS A 60 11.50 16.35 2.33
N CYS A 61 10.34 16.49 2.97
CA CYS A 61 9.99 17.71 3.72
C CYS A 61 10.93 17.94 4.90
N ALA A 62 11.29 16.89 5.65
CA ALA A 62 12.26 16.97 6.73
C ALA A 62 13.66 17.36 6.21
N HIS A 63 14.09 16.77 5.08
CA HIS A 63 15.38 17.08 4.45
C HIS A 63 15.47 18.55 4.04
N LYS A 64 14.42 19.08 3.39
CA LYS A 64 14.33 20.50 3.01
C LYS A 64 14.37 21.45 4.22
N ARG A 65 13.80 21.03 5.35
CA ARG A 65 13.84 21.80 6.61
C ARG A 65 15.24 21.82 7.23
N ILE A 66 16.02 20.76 7.07
CA ILE A 66 17.40 20.67 7.55
C ILE A 66 18.32 21.55 6.68
N GLU A 67 18.20 21.48 5.34
CA GLU A 67 18.95 22.36 4.42
C GLU A 67 18.70 23.85 4.68
N GLY A 68 17.44 24.23 4.92
CA GLY A 68 17.07 25.62 5.23
C GLY A 68 17.68 26.14 6.54
N ARG A 69 17.92 25.25 7.52
CA ARG A 69 18.60 25.62 8.78
C ARG A 69 20.10 25.80 8.62
N GLN A 70 20.75 24.98 7.79
CA GLN A 70 22.19 25.10 7.54
C GLN A 70 22.50 26.37 6.75
N THR A 71 21.77 26.64 5.67
CA THR A 71 21.95 27.84 4.84
C THR A 71 21.63 29.16 5.55
N GLY A 72 20.76 29.15 6.58
CA GLY A 72 20.50 30.32 7.42
C GLY A 72 21.62 30.63 8.42
N HIS A 73 22.39 29.62 8.84
CA HIS A 73 23.54 29.80 9.74
C HIS A 73 24.75 30.36 8.97
N ASP A 74 24.92 29.99 7.70
CA ASP A 74 26.03 30.47 6.87
C ASP A 74 25.89 31.94 6.41
N ARG A 75 24.68 32.53 6.49
CA ARG A 75 24.44 33.95 6.14
C ARG A 75 24.46 34.92 7.32
N CYS A 76 24.63 34.42 8.55
CA CYS A 76 24.72 35.25 9.76
C CYS A 76 26.14 35.23 10.36
N GLY A 77 27.14 35.14 9.49
CA GLY A 77 28.55 35.34 9.80
C GLY A 77 29.08 36.60 9.12
N CYS A 78 28.56 37.75 9.52
CA CYS A 78 29.17 39.09 9.37
C CYS A 78 28.78 39.91 10.59
#